data_AF-F8PPN2-F1
#
_entry.id   AF-F8PPN2-F1
#
_cell.length_a   1.000
_cell.length_b   1.000
_cell.length_c   1.000
_cell.angle_alpha   90.00
_cell.angle_beta   90.00
_cell.angle_gamma   90.00
#
_symmetry.space_group_name_H-M   'P 1'
#
loop_
_entity.id
_entity.type
_entity.pdbx_description
1 polymer ?
#
loop_
_entity_poly.entity_id
_entity_poly.type
_entity_poly.pdbx_seq_one_letter_code
_entity_poly.pdbx_strand_id
1 'polypeptide(L)'
;MTVFVLLAMMPAEPRKLLNEMLPNDTRAWKTWKDTVLDKIEKNQELRFSENHWNIAGFRDDETSLLKTLYGDAEDAYEGHLGHRASRSDDIEKGV
;
A
#
# COMPACT_ATOMS: atom_id res chain seq x y z
N MET A 1 -5.74 0.19 5.67
CA MET A 1 -7.03 0.56 5.04
C MET A 1 -6.90 1.31 3.71
N THR A 2 -6.21 2.45 3.62
CA THR A 2 -6.14 3.26 2.38
C THR A 2 -5.58 2.50 1.17
N VAL A 3 -4.55 1.67 1.38
CA VAL A 3 -3.96 0.82 0.32
C VAL A 3 -4.99 -0.18 -0.24
N PHE A 4 -5.84 -0.76 0.61
CA PHE A 4 -6.91 -1.65 0.16
C PHE A 4 -7.89 -0.91 -0.76
N VAL A 5 -8.26 0.33 -0.42
CA VAL A 5 -9.17 1.15 -1.24
C VAL A 5 -8.56 1.42 -2.61
N LEU A 6 -7.27 1.78 -2.68
CA LEU A 6 -6.55 1.97 -3.94
C LEU A 6 -6.58 0.70 -4.80
N LEU A 7 -6.30 -0.46 -4.21
CA LEU A 7 -6.31 -1.74 -4.90
C LEU A 7 -7.70 -2.16 -5.38
N ALA A 8 -8.73 -1.93 -4.55
CA ALA A 8 -10.11 -2.30 -4.85
C ALA A 8 -10.75 -1.40 -5.92
N MET A 9 -10.44 -0.10 -5.91
CA MET A 9 -11.07 0.88 -6.80
C MET A 9 -10.28 1.10 -8.09
N MET A 10 -8.96 0.88 -8.09
CA MET A 10 -8.07 1.18 -9.22
C MET A 10 -8.38 2.55 -9.86
N PRO A 11 -8.33 3.65 -9.09
CA PRO A 11 -8.71 4.97 -9.59
C PRO A 11 -7.78 5.42 -10.72
N ALA A 12 -8.29 6.25 -11.63
CA ALA A 12 -7.48 6.85 -12.70
C ALA A 12 -6.35 7.76 -12.17
N GLU A 13 -6.56 8.40 -11.01
CA GLU A 13 -5.59 9.30 -10.36
C GLU A 13 -5.24 8.79 -8.94
N PRO A 14 -4.46 7.70 -8.80
CA PRO A 14 -4.23 7.05 -7.51
C PRO A 14 -3.45 7.94 -6.52
N ARG A 15 -2.49 8.74 -7.01
CA ARG A 15 -1.77 9.74 -6.20
C ARG A 15 -2.70 10.79 -5.59
N LYS A 16 -3.69 11.26 -6.36
CA LYS A 16 -4.64 12.27 -5.90
C LYS A 16 -5.52 11.72 -4.78
N LEU A 17 -6.13 10.56 -5.00
CA LEU A 17 -6.94 9.90 -3.98
C LEU A 17 -6.13 9.62 -2.70
N LEU A 18 -4.88 9.15 -2.85
CA LEU A 18 -4.00 8.88 -1.71
C LEU A 18 -3.66 10.15 -0.91
N ASN A 19 -3.44 11.27 -1.58
CA ASN A 19 -3.17 12.56 -0.92
C ASN A 19 -4.41 13.15 -0.24
N GLU A 20 -5.60 12.94 -0.80
CA GLU A 20 -6.87 13.35 -0.19
C GLU A 20 -7.18 12.53 1.08
N MET A 21 -6.93 11.21 1.03
CA MET A 21 -7.16 10.33 2.18
C MET A 21 -6.10 10.45 3.28
N LEU A 22 -4.85 10.75 2.90
CA LEU A 22 -3.72 10.83 3.81
C LEU A 22 -2.96 12.14 3.54
N PRO A 23 -3.35 13.27 4.16
CA PRO A 23 -2.75 14.58 3.86
C PRO A 23 -1.32 14.74 4.39
N ASN A 24 -0.83 13.82 5.24
CA ASN A 24 0.50 13.88 5.83
C ASN A 24 1.61 13.92 4.76
N ASP A 25 2.59 14.80 4.96
CA ASP A 25 3.60 15.15 3.96
C ASP A 25 5.04 15.15 4.51
N THR A 26 5.27 14.50 5.66
CA THR A 26 6.62 14.27 6.19
C THR A 26 7.44 13.39 5.24
N ARG A 27 8.77 13.36 5.41
CA ARG A 27 9.67 12.55 4.56
C ARG A 27 9.26 11.09 4.50
N ALA A 28 8.99 10.47 5.66
CA ALA A 28 8.53 9.08 5.74
C ALA A 28 7.22 8.85 4.98
N TRP A 29 6.24 9.75 5.15
CA TRP A 29 4.97 9.66 4.44
C TRP A 29 5.13 9.78 2.93
N LYS A 30 5.97 10.71 2.44
CA LYS A 30 6.26 10.88 1.01
C LYS A 30 6.94 9.63 0.44
N THR A 31 7.99 9.13 1.09
CA THR A 31 8.69 7.91 0.66
C THR A 31 7.78 6.69 0.59
N TRP A 32 6.95 6.47 1.61
CA TRP A 32 5.98 5.38 1.64
C TRP A 32 4.97 5.50 0.48
N LYS A 33 4.39 6.69 0.35
CA LYS A 33 3.42 7.05 -0.69
C LYS A 33 3.94 6.80 -2.10
N ASP A 34 5.19 7.16 -2.37
CA ASP A 34 5.81 7.00 -3.69
C ASP A 34 6.10 5.52 -3.97
N THR A 35 6.63 4.80 -2.98
CA THR A 35 6.98 3.39 -3.12
C THR A 35 5.73 2.51 -3.32
N VAL A 36 4.66 2.75 -2.56
CA VAL A 36 3.40 1.99 -2.71
C VAL A 36 2.80 2.20 -4.10
N LEU A 37 2.75 3.44 -4.58
CA LEU A 37 2.19 3.72 -5.90
C LEU A 37 3.05 3.12 -7.02
N ASP A 38 4.38 3.25 -6.94
CA ASP A 38 5.28 2.67 -7.94
C ASP A 38 5.06 1.15 -8.09
N LYS A 39 4.89 0.44 -6.97
CA LYS A 39 4.60 -1.00 -7.00
C LYS A 39 3.20 -1.30 -7.56
N ILE A 40 2.17 -0.53 -7.20
CA ILE A 40 0.81 -0.69 -7.75
C ILE A 40 0.80 -0.46 -9.26
N GLU A 41 1.43 0.62 -9.73
CA GLU A 41 1.52 0.98 -11.16
C GLU A 41 2.26 -0.08 -11.97
N LYS A 42 3.29 -0.71 -11.37
CA LYS A 42 4.04 -1.83 -11.97
C LYS A 42 3.39 -3.19 -11.76
N ASN A 43 2.21 -3.25 -11.16
CA ASN A 43 1.50 -4.49 -10.80
C ASN A 43 2.39 -5.48 -10.03
N GLN A 44 3.20 -4.97 -9.10
CA GLN A 44 4.07 -5.75 -8.23
C GLN A 44 3.37 -6.07 -6.91
N GLU A 45 3.80 -7.17 -6.27
CA GLU A 45 3.35 -7.46 -4.91
C GLU A 45 3.78 -6.36 -3.93
N LEU A 46 2.87 -5.97 -3.05
CA LEU A 46 3.19 -5.06 -1.94
C LEU A 46 3.85 -5.85 -0.82
N ARG A 47 5.11 -6.22 -1.05
CA ARG A 47 6.03 -6.81 -0.09
C ARG A 47 7.22 -5.90 0.10
N PHE A 48 7.57 -5.66 1.35
CA PHE A 48 8.62 -4.74 1.75
C PHE A 48 9.61 -5.43 2.68
N SER A 49 10.85 -5.03 2.55
CA SER A 49 12.00 -5.53 3.31
C SER A 49 12.81 -4.37 3.85
N GLU A 50 13.81 -4.66 4.68
CA GLU A 50 14.64 -3.66 5.36
C GLU A 50 15.15 -2.54 4.45
N ASN A 51 15.50 -2.87 3.21
CA ASN A 51 15.97 -1.92 2.20
C ASN A 51 14.96 -0.79 1.88
N HIS A 52 13.68 -0.96 2.23
CA HIS A 52 12.64 0.03 1.98
C HIS A 52 12.52 1.06 3.10
N TRP A 53 12.88 0.72 4.34
CA TRP A 53 12.75 1.62 5.50
C TRP A 53 14.08 2.01 6.15
N ASN A 54 15.15 1.23 5.95
CA ASN A 54 16.50 1.55 6.42
C ASN A 54 17.21 2.52 5.45
N ILE A 55 16.71 3.75 5.39
CA ILE A 55 17.18 4.79 4.47
C ILE A 55 18.22 5.66 5.17
N ALA A 56 19.38 5.84 4.52
CA ALA A 56 20.43 6.70 5.04
C ALA A 56 19.90 8.14 5.30
N GLY A 57 20.13 8.65 6.51
CA GLY A 57 19.70 9.99 6.92
C GLY A 57 18.28 10.09 7.48
N PHE A 58 17.54 8.99 7.56
CA PHE A 58 16.33 8.90 8.38
C PHE A 58 16.71 8.77 9.85
N ARG A 59 15.97 9.47 10.71
CA ARG A 59 16.05 9.27 12.16
C ARG A 59 15.30 8.00 12.55
N ASP A 60 15.56 7.50 13.75
CA ASP A 60 14.91 6.30 14.28
C ASP A 60 13.37 6.40 14.27
N ASP A 61 12.81 7.57 14.60
CA ASP A 61 11.36 7.82 14.56
C ASP A 61 10.79 7.74 13.14
N GLU A 62 11.53 8.26 12.14
CA GLU A 62 11.13 8.21 10.74
C GLU A 62 11.22 6.77 10.19
N THR A 63 12.28 6.04 10.54
CA THR A 63 12.48 4.63 10.17
C THR A 63 11.41 3.75 10.80
N SER A 64 11.11 3.92 12.09
CA SER A 64 10.05 3.19 12.78
C SER A 64 8.68 3.48 12.17
N LEU A 65 8.36 4.74 11.91
CA LEU A 65 7.12 5.10 11.23
C LEU A 65 7.03 4.45 9.86
N LEU A 66 8.09 4.54 9.05
CA LEU A 66 8.10 4.00 7.69
C LEU A 66 7.94 2.47 7.68
N LYS A 67 8.56 1.77 8.63
CA LYS A 67 8.36 0.33 8.84
C LYS A 67 6.91 -0.01 9.17
N THR A 68 6.27 0.73 10.08
CA THR A 68 4.84 0.54 10.40
C THR A 68 3.95 0.78 9.19
N LEU A 69 4.18 1.86 8.45
CA LEU A 69 3.39 2.18 7.25
C LEU A 69 3.51 1.09 6.17
N TYR A 70 4.70 0.51 5.99
CA TYR A 70 4.85 -0.61 5.08
C TYR A 70 4.13 -1.86 5.57
N GLY A 71 4.21 -2.21 6.86
CA GLY A 71 3.44 -3.32 7.44
C GLY A 71 1.93 -3.17 7.19
N ASP A 72 1.37 -1.97 7.46
CA ASP A 72 -0.04 -1.67 7.20
C ASP A 72 -0.43 -1.82 5.71
N ALA A 73 0.52 -1.58 4.80
CA ALA A 73 0.32 -1.75 3.36
C ALA A 73 0.35 -3.22 2.95
N GLU A 74 1.22 -4.05 3.56
CA GLU A 74 1.25 -5.51 3.35
C GLU A 74 -0.05 -6.15 3.81
N ASP A 75 -0.49 -5.84 5.04
CA ASP A 75 -1.75 -6.37 5.60
C ASP A 75 -2.95 -6.02 4.71
N ALA A 76 -2.98 -4.78 4.20
CA ALA A 76 -4.03 -4.34 3.29
C ALA A 76 -3.99 -5.06 1.93
N TYR A 77 -2.80 -5.37 1.42
CA TYR A 77 -2.62 -6.12 0.19
C TYR A 77 -3.06 -7.59 0.35
N GLU A 78 -2.68 -8.23 1.45
CA GLU A 78 -3.13 -9.59 1.78
C GLU A 78 -4.65 -9.67 1.91
N GLY A 79 -5.24 -8.70 2.62
CA GLY A 79 -6.71 -8.59 2.72
C GLY A 79 -7.36 -8.43 1.34
N HIS A 80 -6.75 -7.68 0.43
CA HIS A 80 -7.26 -7.53 -0.94
C HIS A 80 -7.14 -8.83 -1.76
N LEU A 81 -6.04 -9.57 -1.64
CA LEU A 81 -5.88 -10.88 -2.28
C LEU A 81 -6.94 -11.88 -1.79
N GLY A 82 -7.16 -11.94 -0.47
CA GLY A 82 -8.21 -12.76 0.13
C GLY A 82 -9.60 -12.37 -0.35
N HIS A 83 -9.90 -11.07 -0.41
CA HIS A 83 -11.16 -10.56 -0.96
C HIS A 83 -11.36 -10.98 -2.42
N ARG A 84 -10.33 -10.87 -3.27
CA ARG A 84 -10.41 -11.28 -4.68
C ARG A 84 -10.64 -12.79 -4.84
N ALA A 85 -9.97 -13.61 -4.03
CA ALA A 85 -10.15 -15.07 -4.07
C ALA A 85 -11.60 -15.46 -3.71
N SER A 86 -12.14 -14.90 -2.61
CA SER A 86 -13.51 -15.20 -2.19
C SER A 86 -14.56 -14.82 -3.23
N ARG A 87 -14.36 -13.70 -3.95
CA ARG A 87 -15.28 -13.26 -5.00
C ARG A 87 -15.24 -14.14 -6.25
N SER A 88 -14.12 -14.79 -6.53
CA SER A 88 -14.02 -15.77 -7.61
C SER A 88 -14.76 -17.06 -7.26
N ASP A 89 -14.64 -17.54 -6.02
CA ASP A 89 -15.32 -18.74 -5.53
C ASP A 89 -16.86 -18.59 -5.54
N ASP A 90 -17.37 -17.39 -5.26
CA ASP A 90 -18.80 -17.08 -5.31
C ASP A 90 -19.37 -17.09 -6.74
N ILE A 91 -18.55 -16.75 -7.75
CA ILE A 91 -18.95 -16.79 -9.17
C ILE A 91 -18.97 -18.25 -9.67
N GLU A 92 -18.01 -19.08 -9.27
CA GLU A 92 -17.93 -20.48 -9.72
C GLU A 92 -19.01 -21.38 -9.09
N LYS A 93 -19.51 -21.05 -7.89
CA LYS A 93 -20.57 -21.81 -7.20
C LYS A 93 -21.99 -21.35 -7.54
N GLY A 94 -22.12 -20.31 -8.37
CA GLY A 94 -23.39 -19.69 -8.75
C GLY A 94 -23.97 -20.11 -10.11
N VAL A 95 -23.44 -21.16 -10.75
CA VAL A 95 -23.92 -21.71 -12.04
C VAL A 95 -24.51 -23.11 -11.88
#